data_AF-A0A929RXI6-F1
#
_entry.id   AF-A0A929RXI6-F1
#
_cell.length_a   1.000
_cell.length_b   1.000
_cell.length_c   1.000
_cell.angle_alpha   90.00
_cell.angle_beta   90.00
_cell.angle_gamma   90.00
#
_symmetry.space_group_name_H-M   'P 1'
#
loop_
_entity.id
_entity.type
_entity.pdbx_description
1 polymer ?
#
loop_
_entity_poly.entity_id
_entity_poly.type
_entity_poly.pdbx_seq_one_letter_code
_entity_poly.pdbx_strand_id
1 'polypeptide(L)'
;MKAPNGKPTNLNEKQWVQVRTKAFKNWFGDWEKAARIEKFRKSKPVKITGKEIEPSDDLKQYKKNALEYGKNLRGEYTNEDTGEVIALTGGNSRGGIREILQHDYKDTEHLQSIAAIPQIIRKAIFIDETLNENAEKYSGVKSFRYYVCGLKIGNTDYTVKAVVAVQNNGDRYYDHKLSSIEKGKLLSIIPTIQKAGIEDNLPPSVGKDRRLLSILQTNSSKVVDENGEPMVVYHGTLTKDLHQFSKDFIGSRYSFDEKGFFFISNKQIAKDYSYSEFDSTRKGEVIETFLSIKHPLLVDQKWYKKRAW
;
A
#
# COMPACT_ATOMS: atom_id res chain seq x y z
N MET A 1 -22.25 2.60 -1.21
CA MET A 1 -20.96 2.08 -0.68
C MET A 1 -19.91 2.16 -1.79
N LYS A 2 -18.64 2.45 -1.45
CA LYS A 2 -17.55 2.61 -2.43
C LYS A 2 -16.36 1.71 -2.09
N ALA A 3 -15.62 1.31 -3.11
CA ALA A 3 -14.33 0.66 -3.00
C ALA A 3 -13.20 1.70 -2.73
N PRO A 4 -11.98 1.28 -2.35
CA PRO A 4 -10.87 2.21 -2.05
C PRO A 4 -10.45 3.10 -3.22
N ASN A 5 -10.73 2.68 -4.45
CA ASN A 5 -10.46 3.46 -5.66
C ASN A 5 -11.54 4.52 -5.96
N GLY A 6 -12.56 4.66 -5.12
CA GLY A 6 -13.66 5.61 -5.26
C GLY A 6 -14.82 5.14 -6.15
N LYS A 7 -14.70 3.99 -6.82
CA LYS A 7 -15.77 3.39 -7.63
C LYS A 7 -16.83 2.69 -6.77
N PRO A 8 -18.03 2.42 -7.29
CA PRO A 8 -19.01 1.55 -6.61
C PRO A 8 -18.40 0.19 -6.28
N THR A 9 -18.74 -0.35 -5.11
CA THR A 9 -18.30 -1.69 -4.68
C THR A 9 -19.03 -2.79 -5.46
N ASN A 10 -18.35 -3.92 -5.69
CA ASN A 10 -18.97 -5.15 -6.22
C ASN A 10 -19.55 -6.04 -5.12
N LEU A 11 -19.34 -5.69 -3.85
CA LEU A 11 -19.81 -6.43 -2.69
C LEU A 11 -21.24 -5.99 -2.31
N ASN A 12 -22.04 -6.94 -1.82
CA ASN A 12 -23.29 -6.57 -1.14
C ASN A 12 -22.98 -5.91 0.22
N GLU A 13 -23.99 -5.31 0.86
CA GLU A 13 -23.81 -4.56 2.11
C GLU A 13 -23.16 -5.39 3.22
N LYS A 14 -23.64 -6.62 3.43
CA LYS A 14 -23.11 -7.52 4.46
C LYS A 14 -21.65 -7.87 4.20
N GLN A 15 -21.30 -8.21 2.96
CA GLN A 15 -19.93 -8.50 2.53
C GLN A 15 -19.05 -7.25 2.68
N TRP A 16 -19.54 -6.08 2.26
CA TRP A 16 -18.82 -4.82 2.31
C TRP A 16 -18.41 -4.44 3.75
N VAL A 17 -19.32 -4.65 4.71
CA VAL A 17 -19.04 -4.47 6.14
C VAL A 17 -18.09 -5.58 6.64
N GLN A 18 -18.34 -6.84 6.29
CA GLN A 18 -17.55 -7.99 6.74
C GLN A 18 -16.07 -7.85 6.41
N VAL A 19 -15.74 -7.49 5.15
CA VAL A 19 -14.34 -7.39 4.70
C VAL A 19 -13.56 -6.27 5.37
N ARG A 20 -14.25 -5.31 6.00
CA ARG A 20 -13.64 -4.17 6.71
C ARG A 20 -13.45 -4.42 8.20
N THR A 21 -13.92 -5.55 8.72
CA THR A 21 -13.72 -5.89 10.13
C THR A 21 -12.27 -6.26 10.43
N LYS A 22 -11.82 -5.99 11.67
CA LYS A 22 -10.51 -6.42 12.16
C LYS A 22 -10.33 -7.94 12.05
N ALA A 23 -11.37 -8.71 12.36
CA ALA A 23 -11.35 -10.16 12.26
C ALA A 23 -11.07 -10.65 10.83
N PHE A 24 -11.73 -10.05 9.83
CA PHE A 24 -11.47 -10.38 8.43
C PHE A 24 -10.02 -10.03 8.04
N LYS A 25 -9.57 -8.80 8.33
CA LYS A 25 -8.21 -8.36 8.00
C LYS A 25 -7.11 -9.19 8.68
N ASN A 26 -7.36 -9.71 9.88
CA ASN A 26 -6.42 -10.61 10.56
C ASN A 26 -6.22 -11.93 9.79
N TRP A 27 -7.25 -12.43 9.11
CA TRP A 27 -7.19 -13.71 8.37
C TRP A 27 -6.81 -13.54 6.90
N PHE A 28 -7.29 -12.47 6.26
CA PHE A 28 -7.10 -12.19 4.83
C PHE A 28 -5.99 -11.18 4.53
N GLY A 29 -5.43 -10.53 5.56
CA GLY A 29 -4.52 -9.39 5.48
C GLY A 29 -5.25 -8.07 5.22
N ASP A 30 -4.55 -6.95 5.44
CA ASP A 30 -5.10 -5.60 5.22
C ASP A 30 -5.13 -5.26 3.72
N TRP A 31 -6.20 -5.69 3.05
CA TRP A 31 -6.39 -5.46 1.62
C TRP A 31 -6.57 -3.97 1.28
N GLU A 32 -7.03 -3.12 2.22
CA GLU A 32 -7.15 -1.68 1.99
C GLU A 32 -5.75 -1.03 1.90
N LYS A 33 -4.82 -1.46 2.75
CA LYS A 33 -3.40 -1.07 2.65
C LYS A 33 -2.77 -1.54 1.35
N ALA A 34 -3.08 -2.76 0.89
CA ALA A 34 -2.64 -3.24 -0.42
C ALA A 34 -3.18 -2.37 -1.57
N ALA A 35 -4.45 -1.95 -1.53
CA ALA A 35 -5.02 -1.04 -2.51
C ALA A 35 -4.34 0.33 -2.52
N ARG A 36 -3.98 0.89 -1.35
CA ARG A 36 -3.19 2.13 -1.23
C ARG A 36 -1.80 1.98 -1.84
N ILE A 37 -1.14 0.83 -1.66
CA ILE A 37 0.16 0.55 -2.28
C ILE A 37 0.05 0.43 -3.80
N GLU A 38 -1.03 -0.15 -4.33
CA GLU A 38 -1.29 -0.13 -5.77
C GLU A 38 -1.53 1.30 -6.30
N LYS A 39 -2.24 2.14 -5.53
CA LYS A 39 -2.41 3.57 -5.85
C LYS A 39 -1.06 4.29 -5.89
N PHE A 40 -0.20 4.03 -4.90
CA PHE A 40 1.17 4.53 -4.88
C PHE A 40 1.99 4.03 -6.08
N ARG A 41 1.91 2.75 -6.45
CA ARG A 41 2.59 2.22 -7.64
C ARG A 41 2.22 3.01 -8.89
N LYS A 42 0.92 3.29 -9.07
CA LYS A 42 0.37 3.98 -10.25
C LYS A 42 0.52 5.51 -10.24
N SER A 43 0.86 6.12 -9.11
CA SER A 43 0.94 7.59 -9.00
C SER A 43 2.04 8.18 -9.90
N LYS A 44 1.98 9.49 -10.18
CA LYS A 44 3.10 10.17 -10.86
C LYS A 44 4.11 10.67 -9.82
N PRO A 45 5.42 10.63 -10.09
CA PRO A 45 6.40 11.22 -9.20
C PRO A 45 6.29 12.75 -9.20
N VAL A 46 6.52 13.37 -8.04
CA VAL A 46 6.81 14.79 -7.92
C VAL A 46 8.16 15.06 -8.61
N LYS A 47 8.29 16.17 -9.32
CA LYS A 47 9.53 16.52 -10.03
C LYS A 47 10.01 17.89 -9.60
N ILE A 48 11.30 17.98 -9.28
CA ILE A 48 12.05 19.22 -9.07
C ILE A 48 13.38 19.14 -9.82
N THR A 49 13.98 20.28 -10.10
CA THR A 49 15.27 20.39 -10.80
C THR A 49 16.44 20.13 -9.87
N GLY A 50 16.28 20.36 -8.56
CA GLY A 50 17.38 20.38 -7.58
C GLY A 50 18.12 21.71 -7.53
N LYS A 51 17.65 22.72 -8.29
CA LYS A 51 18.23 24.08 -8.38
C LYS A 51 17.28 25.15 -7.84
N GLU A 52 16.14 24.77 -7.29
CA GLU A 52 15.15 25.69 -6.70
C GLU A 52 15.72 26.47 -5.52
N ILE A 53 16.58 25.81 -4.75
CA ILE A 53 17.28 26.38 -3.61
C ILE A 53 18.70 26.66 -4.04
N GLU A 54 19.16 27.89 -3.83
CA GLU A 54 20.52 28.33 -4.15
C GLU A 54 21.56 27.36 -3.55
N PRO A 55 22.36 26.68 -4.39
CA PRO A 55 23.33 25.70 -3.92
C PRO A 55 24.54 26.37 -3.27
N SER A 56 25.21 25.66 -2.37
CA SER A 56 26.49 26.06 -1.81
C SER A 56 27.34 24.85 -1.47
N ASP A 57 28.65 24.92 -1.75
CA ASP A 57 29.61 23.88 -1.37
C ASP A 57 29.82 23.82 0.16
N ASP A 58 29.54 24.93 0.88
CA ASP A 58 29.43 24.89 2.34
C ASP A 58 28.02 24.41 2.74
N LEU A 59 27.94 23.17 3.23
CA LEU A 59 26.69 22.56 3.72
C LEU A 59 25.99 23.40 4.79
N LYS A 60 26.71 24.18 5.61
CA LYS A 60 26.07 25.07 6.59
C LYS A 60 25.37 26.23 5.89
N GLN A 61 25.99 26.78 4.85
CA GLN A 61 25.38 27.83 4.04
C GLN A 61 24.22 27.27 3.21
N TYR A 62 24.37 26.11 2.59
CA TYR A 62 23.28 25.50 1.82
C TYR A 62 22.07 25.19 2.72
N LYS A 63 22.30 24.71 3.95
CA LYS A 63 21.25 24.54 4.95
C LYS A 63 20.53 25.85 5.28
N LYS A 64 21.24 26.98 5.38
CA LYS A 64 20.62 28.30 5.59
C LYS A 64 19.76 28.69 4.39
N ASN A 65 20.24 28.49 3.18
CA ASN A 65 19.49 28.76 1.95
C ASN A 65 18.20 27.92 1.91
N ALA A 66 18.28 26.64 2.24
CA ALA A 66 17.13 25.74 2.32
C ALA A 66 16.13 26.14 3.42
N LEU A 67 16.63 26.58 4.59
CA LEU A 67 15.80 27.09 5.67
C LEU A 67 15.03 28.34 5.22
N GLU A 68 15.71 29.29 4.59
CA GLU A 68 15.10 30.54 4.12
C GLU A 68 14.05 30.28 3.04
N TYR A 69 14.38 29.44 2.06
CA TYR A 69 13.43 28.99 1.05
C TYR A 69 12.21 28.33 1.69
N GLY A 70 12.44 27.39 2.62
CA GLY A 70 11.38 26.67 3.30
C GLY A 70 10.43 27.59 4.07
N LYS A 71 10.92 28.67 4.70
CA LYS A 71 10.04 29.64 5.40
C LYS A 71 8.97 30.23 4.49
N ASN A 72 9.27 30.42 3.21
CA ASN A 72 8.33 30.95 2.22
C ASN A 72 7.30 29.90 1.76
N LEU A 73 7.48 28.62 2.10
CA LEU A 73 6.55 27.54 1.79
C LEU A 73 5.47 27.35 2.86
N ARG A 74 5.50 28.11 3.96
CA ARG A 74 4.53 27.98 5.06
C ARG A 74 3.11 28.20 4.54
N GLY A 75 2.18 27.43 5.08
CA GLY A 75 0.78 27.50 4.69
C GLY A 75 0.08 26.16 4.85
N GLU A 76 -1.16 26.12 4.37
CA GLU A 76 -2.00 24.93 4.40
C GLU A 76 -2.09 24.33 3.00
N TYR A 77 -2.00 23.01 2.93
CA TYR A 77 -2.02 22.26 1.70
C TYR A 77 -3.00 21.10 1.83
N THR A 78 -3.94 20.99 0.89
CA THR A 78 -4.85 19.85 0.82
C THR A 78 -4.17 18.66 0.16
N ASN A 79 -4.16 17.51 0.82
CA ASN A 79 -3.74 16.25 0.23
C ASN A 79 -4.82 15.74 -0.73
N GLU A 80 -4.44 15.43 -1.97
CA GLU A 80 -5.38 14.99 -3.02
C GLU A 80 -5.83 13.52 -2.84
N ASP A 81 -5.12 12.73 -2.04
CA ASP A 81 -5.46 11.34 -1.76
C ASP A 81 -6.54 11.23 -0.68
N THR A 82 -6.40 11.97 0.41
CA THR A 82 -7.28 11.91 1.60
C THR A 82 -8.29 13.07 1.67
N GLY A 83 -8.03 14.19 0.99
CA GLY A 83 -8.80 15.43 1.12
C GLY A 83 -8.48 16.23 2.38
N GLU A 84 -7.51 15.80 3.19
CA GLU A 84 -7.17 16.44 4.46
C GLU A 84 -6.30 17.68 4.24
N VAL A 85 -6.51 18.69 5.09
CA VAL A 85 -5.69 19.90 5.12
C VAL A 85 -4.51 19.68 6.06
N ILE A 86 -3.30 19.81 5.52
CA ILE A 86 -2.05 19.61 6.26
C ILE A 86 -1.29 20.94 6.30
N ALA A 87 -0.99 21.42 7.50
CA ALA A 87 -0.26 22.66 7.71
C ALA A 87 1.26 22.43 7.66
N LEU A 88 1.97 23.23 6.87
CA LEU A 88 3.42 23.40 6.94
C LEU A 88 3.75 24.63 7.77
N THR A 89 4.34 24.40 8.94
CA THR A 89 4.66 25.48 9.90
C THR A 89 6.15 25.80 9.92
N GLY A 90 6.47 27.02 10.35
CA GLY A 90 7.83 27.54 10.40
C GLY A 90 8.69 27.07 11.58
N GLY A 91 8.05 26.58 12.64
CA GLY A 91 8.66 26.16 13.90
C GLY A 91 9.20 27.30 14.77
N ASN A 92 8.49 27.64 15.86
CA ASN A 92 9.11 28.32 17.01
C ASN A 92 9.60 27.32 18.08
N SER A 93 9.11 26.08 18.07
CA SER A 93 9.57 24.97 18.93
C SER A 93 9.01 23.63 18.41
N ARG A 94 9.87 22.61 18.29
CA ARG A 94 9.56 21.19 18.00
C ARG A 94 8.46 20.95 16.95
N GLY A 95 8.70 21.45 15.74
CA GLY A 95 7.91 21.12 14.56
C GLY A 95 8.27 22.01 13.36
N GLY A 96 7.98 21.53 12.15
CA GLY A 96 8.06 22.32 10.92
C GLY A 96 9.43 22.34 10.24
N ILE A 97 9.63 23.29 9.32
CA ILE A 97 10.80 23.33 8.41
C ILE A 97 12.16 23.26 9.15
N ARG A 98 12.26 23.87 10.34
CA ARG A 98 13.50 23.87 11.11
C ARG A 98 13.91 22.48 11.61
N GLU A 99 12.93 21.63 11.95
CA GLU A 99 13.18 20.27 12.45
C GLU A 99 13.57 19.32 11.31
N ILE A 100 12.89 19.44 10.16
CA ILE A 100 13.21 18.70 8.92
C ILE A 100 14.69 18.89 8.53
N LEU A 101 15.21 20.10 8.72
CA LEU A 101 16.60 20.46 8.42
C LEU A 101 17.60 20.09 9.53
N GLN A 102 17.19 19.53 10.67
CA GLN A 102 18.12 19.14 11.73
C GLN A 102 18.66 17.71 11.56
N HIS A 103 17.86 16.79 11.03
CA HIS A 103 18.18 15.36 11.08
C HIS A 103 19.11 14.87 9.96
N ASP A 104 18.93 15.35 8.73
CA ASP A 104 19.65 14.82 7.55
C ASP A 104 20.30 15.95 6.68
N TYR A 105 20.70 17.08 7.28
CA TYR A 105 21.25 18.22 6.50
C TYR A 105 22.59 17.97 5.80
N LYS A 106 23.26 16.87 6.15
CA LYS A 106 24.51 16.47 5.51
C LYS A 106 24.29 15.85 4.13
N ASP A 107 23.03 15.56 3.79
CA ASP A 107 22.62 15.02 2.50
C ASP A 107 22.06 16.16 1.63
N THR A 108 22.75 16.45 0.53
CA THR A 108 22.40 17.52 -0.42
C THR A 108 20.98 17.35 -0.98
N GLU A 109 20.60 16.12 -1.29
CA GLU A 109 19.30 15.73 -1.81
C GLU A 109 18.18 16.05 -0.83
N HIS A 110 18.45 15.90 0.48
CA HIS A 110 17.50 16.26 1.52
C HIS A 110 17.27 17.77 1.55
N LEU A 111 18.33 18.58 1.44
CA LEU A 111 18.21 20.03 1.32
C LEU A 111 17.41 20.45 0.08
N GLN A 112 17.69 19.85 -1.08
CA GLN A 112 16.96 20.09 -2.32
C GLN A 112 15.47 19.72 -2.21
N SER A 113 15.17 18.62 -1.52
CA SER A 113 13.81 18.12 -1.36
C SER A 113 12.88 19.06 -0.59
N ILE A 114 13.41 20.03 0.17
CA ILE A 114 12.60 21.08 0.84
C ILE A 114 11.70 21.80 -0.16
N ALA A 115 12.21 22.07 -1.37
CA ALA A 115 11.42 22.71 -2.43
C ALA A 115 10.22 21.88 -2.90
N ALA A 116 10.27 20.55 -2.69
CA ALA A 116 9.20 19.64 -3.07
C ALA A 116 8.10 19.49 -2.01
N ILE A 117 8.29 19.97 -0.77
CA ILE A 117 7.34 19.74 0.35
C ILE A 117 5.88 20.05 -0.03
N PRO A 118 5.53 21.19 -0.64
CA PRO A 118 4.15 21.49 -1.02
C PRO A 118 3.55 20.47 -1.99
N GLN A 119 4.36 19.90 -2.88
CA GLN A 119 3.91 18.88 -3.82
C GLN A 119 3.90 17.49 -3.18
N ILE A 120 4.82 17.21 -2.25
CA ILE A 120 4.80 15.98 -1.43
C ILE A 120 3.49 15.95 -0.63
N ILE A 121 3.14 17.03 0.07
CA ILE A 121 1.89 17.11 0.84
C ILE A 121 0.67 16.87 -0.06
N ARG A 122 0.60 17.54 -1.23
CA ARG A 122 -0.53 17.41 -2.15
C ARG A 122 -0.65 16.03 -2.80
N LYS A 123 0.47 15.42 -3.20
CA LYS A 123 0.48 14.25 -4.10
C LYS A 123 0.79 12.91 -3.42
N ALA A 124 1.29 12.91 -2.20
CA ALA A 124 1.63 11.66 -1.51
C ALA A 124 0.39 10.86 -1.14
N ILE A 125 0.53 9.54 -1.20
CA ILE A 125 -0.53 8.58 -0.90
C ILE A 125 -0.43 8.18 0.56
N PHE A 126 -1.52 8.26 1.31
CA PHE A 126 -1.60 7.73 2.66
C PHE A 126 -1.43 6.21 2.65
N ILE A 127 -0.60 5.69 3.54
CA ILE A 127 -0.32 4.24 3.63
C ILE A 127 -0.76 3.68 4.98
N ASP A 128 -0.35 4.32 6.07
CA ASP A 128 -0.50 3.77 7.41
C ASP A 128 -0.57 4.86 8.49
N GLU A 129 -1.10 4.51 9.66
CA GLU A 129 -1.20 5.39 10.82
C GLU A 129 -0.81 4.63 12.10
N THR A 130 0.02 5.26 12.95
CA THR A 130 0.37 4.71 14.27
C THR A 130 0.02 5.68 15.37
N LEU A 131 -0.55 5.18 16.44
CA LEU A 131 -0.75 5.95 17.66
C LEU A 131 0.60 6.43 18.21
N ASN A 132 0.57 7.59 18.86
CA ASN A 132 1.72 8.12 19.56
C ASN A 132 1.90 7.37 20.89
N GLU A 133 2.92 6.51 20.95
CA GLU A 133 3.26 5.75 22.16
C GLU A 133 4.20 6.52 23.11
N ASN A 134 4.73 7.67 22.68
CA ASN A 134 5.65 8.49 23.48
C ASN A 134 5.09 9.91 23.67
N ALA A 135 4.06 10.01 24.52
CA ALA A 135 3.38 11.26 24.85
C ALA A 135 4.31 12.29 25.53
N GLU A 136 5.35 11.85 26.24
CA GLU A 136 6.33 12.74 26.87
C GLU A 136 7.14 13.51 25.82
N LYS A 137 7.64 12.80 24.80
CA LYS A 137 8.43 13.38 23.71
C LYS A 137 7.55 14.17 22.73
N TYR A 138 6.35 13.66 22.44
CA TYR A 138 5.45 14.19 21.41
C TYR A 138 4.12 14.62 22.01
N SER A 139 4.17 15.47 23.04
CA SER A 139 2.97 15.98 23.72
C SER A 139 2.03 16.71 22.74
N GLY A 140 0.74 16.39 22.81
CA GLY A 140 -0.29 16.93 21.92
C GLY A 140 -0.44 16.23 20.57
N VAL A 141 0.45 15.27 20.23
CA VAL A 141 0.31 14.41 19.05
C VAL A 141 -0.47 13.15 19.43
N LYS A 142 -1.56 12.87 18.71
CA LYS A 142 -2.36 11.65 18.87
C LYS A 142 -1.76 10.46 18.12
N SER A 143 -1.34 10.71 16.89
CA SER A 143 -0.85 9.69 15.97
C SER A 143 0.04 10.31 14.90
N PHE A 144 0.77 9.44 14.22
CA PHE A 144 1.58 9.76 13.06
C PHE A 144 1.04 9.02 11.85
N ARG A 145 0.73 9.78 10.80
CA ARG A 145 0.31 9.26 9.50
C ARG A 145 1.48 9.25 8.54
N TYR A 146 1.63 8.15 7.82
CA TYR A 146 2.71 7.92 6.88
C TYR A 146 2.19 7.99 5.47
N TYR A 147 2.76 8.92 4.71
CA TYR A 147 2.46 9.16 3.32
C TYR A 147 3.68 8.82 2.46
N VAL A 148 3.47 8.38 1.22
CA VAL A 148 4.57 8.06 0.30
C VAL A 148 4.34 8.65 -1.09
N CYS A 149 5.42 9.11 -1.72
CA CYS A 149 5.41 9.51 -3.12
C CYS A 149 6.75 9.19 -3.79
N GLY A 150 6.73 9.11 -5.13
CA GLY A 150 7.96 9.18 -5.90
C GLY A 150 8.40 10.64 -6.01
N LEU A 151 9.70 10.89 -5.95
CA LEU A 151 10.30 12.20 -6.17
C LEU A 151 11.44 12.06 -7.18
N LYS A 152 11.48 12.94 -8.17
CA LYS A 152 12.59 13.02 -9.12
C LYS A 152 13.28 14.36 -8.95
N ILE A 153 14.56 14.34 -8.58
CA ILE A 153 15.40 15.53 -8.44
C ILE A 153 16.39 15.51 -9.60
N GLY A 154 16.21 16.43 -10.55
CA GLY A 154 16.92 16.39 -11.83
C GLY A 154 16.65 15.06 -12.54
N ASN A 155 17.69 14.23 -12.69
CA ASN A 155 17.60 12.92 -13.33
C ASN A 155 17.51 11.75 -12.35
N THR A 156 17.65 12.00 -11.05
CA THR A 156 17.72 10.95 -10.03
C THR A 156 16.37 10.71 -9.39
N ASP A 157 15.96 9.44 -9.30
CA ASP A 157 14.70 9.02 -8.72
C ASP A 157 14.85 8.61 -7.25
N TYR A 158 13.90 9.07 -6.44
CA TYR A 158 13.79 8.81 -5.01
C TYR A 158 12.38 8.33 -4.67
N THR A 159 12.28 7.61 -3.56
CA THR A 159 11.02 7.35 -2.88
C THR A 159 11.01 8.11 -1.56
N VAL A 160 9.99 8.93 -1.35
CA VAL A 160 9.83 9.75 -0.16
C VAL A 160 8.84 9.09 0.78
N LYS A 161 9.21 8.99 2.06
CA LYS A 161 8.30 8.75 3.17
C LYS A 161 8.08 10.08 3.89
N ALA A 162 6.87 10.60 3.85
CA ALA A 162 6.46 11.78 4.61
C ALA A 162 5.68 11.39 5.86
N VAL A 163 5.87 12.15 6.94
CA VAL A 163 5.24 11.96 8.24
C VAL A 163 4.38 13.18 8.54
N VAL A 164 3.12 12.94 8.86
CA VAL A 164 2.16 13.95 9.30
C VAL A 164 1.78 13.65 10.75
N ALA A 165 1.95 14.63 11.63
CA ALA A 165 1.53 14.53 13.02
C ALA A 165 0.07 14.97 13.15
N VAL A 166 -0.79 14.08 13.65
CA VAL A 166 -2.20 14.34 13.90
C VAL A 166 -2.34 14.96 15.29
N GLN A 167 -2.85 16.19 15.36
CA GLN A 167 -2.99 16.96 16.59
C GLN A 167 -4.42 17.50 16.74
N ASN A 168 -4.78 17.92 17.95
CA ASN A 168 -6.12 18.50 18.21
C ASN A 168 -6.40 19.78 17.41
N ASN A 169 -5.35 20.51 17.02
CA ASN A 169 -5.43 21.80 16.34
C ASN A 169 -5.10 21.71 14.84
N GLY A 170 -5.23 20.51 14.26
CA GLY A 170 -5.00 20.25 12.84
C GLY A 170 -3.73 19.45 12.56
N ASP A 171 -3.74 18.79 11.40
CA ASP A 171 -2.66 17.92 10.95
C ASP A 171 -1.46 18.75 10.48
N ARG A 172 -0.26 18.34 10.89
CA ARG A 172 0.98 19.09 10.62
C ARG A 172 1.99 18.24 9.90
N TYR A 173 2.58 18.79 8.85
CA TYR A 173 3.73 18.16 8.21
C TYR A 173 4.90 18.15 9.18
N TYR A 174 5.36 16.94 9.52
CA TYR A 174 6.31 16.73 10.60
C TYR A 174 7.73 16.53 10.06
N ASP A 175 7.90 15.55 9.19
CA ASP A 175 9.21 15.18 8.63
C ASP A 175 9.07 14.41 7.32
N HIS A 176 10.17 14.27 6.58
CA HIS A 176 10.24 13.32 5.48
C HIS A 176 11.64 12.75 5.30
N LYS A 177 11.72 11.57 4.69
CA LYS A 177 12.98 10.90 4.39
C LYS A 177 13.01 10.42 2.95
N LEU A 178 14.18 10.54 2.32
CA LEU A 178 14.45 10.10 0.96
C LEU A 178 15.16 8.75 0.96
N SER A 179 14.69 7.83 0.13
CA SER A 179 15.42 6.64 -0.28
C SER A 179 15.81 6.78 -1.75
N SER A 180 17.09 6.60 -2.10
CA SER A 180 17.62 6.73 -3.47
C SER A 180 17.27 5.52 -4.34
N ILE A 181 15.97 5.28 -4.49
CA ILE A 181 15.40 4.18 -5.25
C ILE A 181 14.06 4.62 -5.86
N GLU A 182 13.88 4.32 -7.15
CA GLU A 182 12.61 4.50 -7.83
C GLU A 182 11.53 3.61 -7.18
N LYS A 183 10.33 4.15 -6.99
CA LYS A 183 9.26 3.50 -6.23
C LYS A 183 8.82 2.14 -6.79
N GLY A 184 8.74 1.97 -8.11
CA GLY A 184 8.44 0.69 -8.76
C GLY A 184 9.51 -0.35 -8.47
N LYS A 185 10.79 0.03 -8.56
CA LYS A 185 11.92 -0.82 -8.15
C LYS A 185 11.81 -1.20 -6.66
N LEU A 186 11.56 -0.23 -5.78
CA LEU A 186 11.37 -0.49 -4.35
C LEU A 186 10.25 -1.51 -4.09
N LEU A 187 9.08 -1.29 -4.69
CA LEU A 187 7.93 -2.19 -4.53
C LEU A 187 8.21 -3.60 -5.10
N SER A 188 9.08 -3.72 -6.11
CA SER A 188 9.44 -5.02 -6.69
C SER A 188 10.37 -5.85 -5.78
N ILE A 189 11.22 -5.20 -4.97
CA ILE A 189 12.19 -5.88 -4.12
C ILE A 189 11.65 -6.22 -2.73
N ILE A 190 10.63 -5.50 -2.23
CA ILE A 190 10.04 -5.72 -0.90
C ILE A 190 9.63 -7.19 -0.66
N PRO A 191 8.91 -7.87 -1.58
CA PRO A 191 8.52 -9.27 -1.37
C PRO A 191 9.72 -10.20 -1.24
N THR A 192 10.81 -9.91 -1.96
CA THR A 192 12.05 -10.69 -1.91
C THR A 192 12.76 -10.49 -0.57
N ILE A 193 12.87 -9.25 -0.10
CA ILE A 193 13.45 -8.92 1.22
C ILE A 193 12.68 -9.63 2.32
N GLN A 194 11.34 -9.57 2.28
CA GLN A 194 10.47 -10.21 3.26
C GLN A 194 10.64 -11.73 3.26
N LYS A 195 10.68 -12.36 2.08
CA LYS A 195 10.87 -13.81 1.97
C LYS A 195 12.24 -14.27 2.47
N ALA A 196 13.27 -13.46 2.27
CA ALA A 196 14.63 -13.77 2.71
C ALA A 196 14.89 -13.43 4.19
N GLY A 197 13.99 -12.69 4.85
CA GLY A 197 14.17 -12.27 6.25
C GLY A 197 15.33 -11.31 6.47
N ILE A 198 15.77 -10.59 5.42
CA ILE A 198 16.97 -9.73 5.44
C ILE A 198 16.62 -8.25 5.66
N GLU A 199 15.62 -7.96 6.48
CA GLU A 199 15.15 -6.59 6.75
C GLU A 199 16.23 -5.71 7.39
N ASP A 200 17.22 -6.32 8.04
CA ASP A 200 18.38 -5.65 8.61
C ASP A 200 19.51 -5.36 7.60
N ASN A 201 19.53 -6.04 6.45
CA ASN A 201 20.59 -5.96 5.42
C ASN A 201 20.03 -5.41 4.10
N LEU A 202 19.55 -4.17 4.16
CA LEU A 202 18.91 -3.52 3.01
C LEU A 202 19.93 -3.06 1.97
N PRO A 203 19.57 -3.04 0.67
CA PRO A 203 20.39 -2.39 -0.34
C PRO A 203 20.69 -0.93 0.06
N PRO A 204 21.92 -0.44 -0.12
CA PRO A 204 22.30 0.93 0.26
C PRO A 204 21.36 2.01 -0.29
N SER A 205 20.78 1.78 -1.48
CA SER A 205 19.82 2.66 -2.15
C SER A 205 18.48 2.82 -1.41
N VAL A 206 18.04 1.80 -0.66
CA VAL A 206 16.86 1.90 0.21
C VAL A 206 17.19 2.70 1.48
N GLY A 207 18.47 2.78 1.82
CA GLY A 207 18.95 3.45 3.02
C GLY A 207 18.53 2.71 4.29
N LYS A 208 18.58 3.42 5.42
CA LYS A 208 18.26 2.88 6.75
C LYS A 208 16.78 3.06 7.13
N ASP A 209 15.89 3.39 6.17
CA ASP A 209 14.48 3.64 6.46
C ASP A 209 13.68 2.34 6.60
N ARG A 210 13.86 1.66 7.73
CA ARG A 210 13.12 0.44 8.10
C ARG A 210 11.61 0.70 8.14
N ARG A 211 11.20 1.92 8.49
CA ARG A 211 9.78 2.27 8.58
C ARG A 211 9.14 2.31 7.20
N LEU A 212 9.81 2.85 6.18
CA LEU A 212 9.31 2.84 4.80
C LEU A 212 9.04 1.42 4.31
N LEU A 213 9.92 0.47 4.59
CA LEU A 213 9.70 -0.93 4.23
C LEU A 213 8.53 -1.55 4.98
N SER A 214 8.49 -1.39 6.30
CA SER A 214 7.41 -1.93 7.14
C SER A 214 6.03 -1.43 6.70
N ILE A 215 5.89 -0.14 6.37
CA ILE A 215 4.60 0.39 5.89
C ILE A 215 4.26 -0.05 4.47
N LEU A 216 5.24 -0.43 3.64
CA LEU A 216 4.99 -0.89 2.26
C LEU A 216 4.87 -2.43 2.14
N GLN A 217 5.08 -3.17 3.22
CA GLN A 217 4.82 -4.61 3.27
C GLN A 217 3.32 -4.88 3.41
N THR A 218 2.85 -5.90 2.69
CA THR A 218 1.48 -6.42 2.81
C THR A 218 1.50 -7.93 2.86
N ASN A 219 0.54 -8.51 3.56
CA ASN A 219 0.32 -9.95 3.63
C ASN A 219 -1.08 -10.34 3.09
N SER A 220 -1.70 -9.44 2.32
CA SER A 220 -3.08 -9.54 1.88
C SER A 220 -3.27 -10.57 0.77
N SER A 221 -4.47 -11.13 0.69
CA SER A 221 -4.86 -12.01 -0.41
C SER A 221 -4.68 -11.31 -1.76
N LYS A 222 -4.25 -12.07 -2.76
CA LYS A 222 -4.19 -11.63 -4.16
C LYS A 222 -5.49 -11.88 -4.93
N VAL A 223 -6.48 -12.51 -4.29
CA VAL A 223 -7.81 -12.76 -4.87
C VAL A 223 -8.68 -11.53 -4.62
N VAL A 224 -8.47 -10.51 -5.45
CA VAL A 224 -9.16 -9.22 -5.40
C VAL A 224 -9.81 -8.91 -6.73
N ASP A 225 -10.83 -8.06 -6.72
CA ASP A 225 -11.52 -7.59 -7.91
C ASP A 225 -10.75 -6.44 -8.58
N GLU A 226 -11.30 -5.90 -9.67
CA GLU A 226 -10.72 -4.75 -10.38
C GLU A 226 -10.64 -3.46 -9.55
N ASN A 227 -11.38 -3.40 -8.44
CA ASN A 227 -11.34 -2.29 -7.49
C ASN A 227 -10.32 -2.49 -6.37
N GLY A 228 -9.73 -3.68 -6.28
CA GLY A 228 -8.82 -4.08 -5.19
C GLY A 228 -9.55 -4.52 -3.93
N GLU A 229 -10.87 -4.72 -3.97
CA GLU A 229 -11.63 -5.32 -2.87
C GLU A 229 -11.47 -6.85 -2.89
N PRO A 230 -11.57 -7.55 -1.75
CA PRO A 230 -11.59 -9.01 -1.73
C PRO A 230 -12.68 -9.53 -2.66
N MET A 231 -12.31 -10.40 -3.60
CA MET A 231 -13.24 -10.90 -4.60
C MET A 231 -14.02 -12.09 -4.04
N VAL A 232 -15.34 -12.02 -4.19
CA VAL A 232 -16.21 -13.17 -3.97
C VAL A 232 -15.99 -14.16 -5.10
N VAL A 233 -15.69 -15.41 -4.75
CA VAL A 233 -15.54 -16.52 -5.70
C VAL A 233 -16.43 -17.67 -5.30
N TYR A 234 -16.62 -18.59 -6.24
CA TYR A 234 -17.59 -19.66 -6.14
C TYR A 234 -16.93 -21.02 -6.32
N HIS A 235 -17.33 -21.97 -5.50
CA HIS A 235 -16.98 -23.38 -5.64
C HIS A 235 -18.26 -24.20 -5.80
N GLY A 236 -18.47 -24.79 -6.98
CA GLY A 236 -19.52 -25.77 -7.20
C GLY A 236 -19.09 -27.14 -6.73
N THR A 237 -19.94 -27.83 -5.98
CA THR A 237 -19.67 -29.17 -5.50
C THR A 237 -20.94 -30.00 -5.46
N LEU A 238 -20.81 -31.31 -5.65
CA LEU A 238 -21.89 -32.28 -5.44
C LEU A 238 -22.07 -32.70 -3.96
N THR A 239 -21.17 -32.26 -3.09
CA THR A 239 -21.22 -32.51 -1.65
C THR A 239 -22.04 -31.41 -0.99
N LYS A 240 -23.00 -31.80 -0.12
CA LYS A 240 -23.77 -30.85 0.69
C LYS A 240 -23.08 -30.59 2.02
N ASP A 241 -23.32 -29.42 2.61
CA ASP A 241 -22.81 -29.04 3.94
C ASP A 241 -21.27 -29.12 4.05
N LEU A 242 -20.56 -28.75 2.98
CA LEU A 242 -19.10 -28.77 2.98
C LEU A 242 -18.54 -27.64 3.85
N HIS A 243 -17.91 -28.01 4.97
CA HIS A 243 -17.29 -27.06 5.91
C HIS A 243 -15.77 -26.95 5.77
N GLN A 244 -15.11 -27.87 5.05
CA GLN A 244 -13.67 -27.91 4.92
C GLN A 244 -13.22 -28.44 3.56
N PHE A 245 -12.19 -27.80 2.99
CA PHE A 245 -11.43 -28.31 1.86
C PHE A 245 -10.21 -29.11 2.36
N SER A 246 -10.31 -30.44 2.46
CA SER A 246 -9.19 -31.30 2.84
C SER A 246 -8.38 -31.76 1.63
N LYS A 247 -7.05 -31.61 1.69
CA LYS A 247 -6.14 -32.01 0.60
C LYS A 247 -6.26 -33.47 0.18
N ASP A 248 -6.78 -34.34 1.06
CA ASP A 248 -7.01 -35.75 0.77
C ASP A 248 -8.04 -35.99 -0.34
N PHE A 249 -8.86 -34.97 -0.65
CA PHE A 249 -9.87 -35.01 -1.70
C PHE A 249 -9.42 -34.37 -3.02
N ILE A 250 -8.17 -33.90 -3.12
CA ILE A 250 -7.57 -33.48 -4.39
C ILE A 250 -7.46 -34.73 -5.29
N GLY A 251 -7.92 -34.69 -6.54
CA GLY A 251 -7.96 -35.89 -7.40
C GLY A 251 -9.30 -36.63 -7.41
N SER A 252 -10.23 -36.29 -6.50
CA SER A 252 -11.38 -37.17 -6.20
C SER A 252 -12.58 -37.05 -7.13
N ARG A 253 -12.63 -36.04 -8.02
CA ARG A 253 -13.79 -35.81 -8.88
C ARG A 253 -13.45 -35.87 -10.37
N TYR A 254 -12.44 -35.14 -10.80
CA TYR A 254 -12.17 -34.94 -12.22
C TYR A 254 -10.68 -35.13 -12.49
N SER A 255 -10.29 -35.89 -13.52
CA SER A 255 -8.87 -36.21 -13.85
C SER A 255 -7.91 -35.02 -14.06
N PHE A 256 -8.34 -33.77 -13.84
CA PHE A 256 -7.53 -32.55 -13.88
C PHE A 256 -7.49 -31.77 -12.55
N ASP A 257 -8.14 -32.24 -11.48
CA ASP A 257 -8.11 -31.62 -10.14
C ASP A 257 -6.91 -32.05 -9.27
N GLU A 258 -5.91 -32.72 -9.85
CA GLU A 258 -4.68 -33.18 -9.18
C GLU A 258 -3.82 -32.07 -8.55
N LYS A 259 -4.11 -30.79 -8.87
CA LYS A 259 -3.34 -29.63 -8.37
C LYS A 259 -4.01 -28.88 -7.23
N GLY A 260 -5.29 -29.13 -6.94
CA GLY A 260 -6.01 -28.47 -5.86
C GLY A 260 -7.50 -28.25 -6.12
N PHE A 261 -8.11 -27.38 -5.33
CA PHE A 261 -9.50 -26.99 -5.46
C PHE A 261 -9.68 -25.81 -6.41
N PHE A 262 -10.68 -25.89 -7.28
CA PHE A 262 -11.01 -24.80 -8.20
C PHE A 262 -12.04 -23.86 -7.59
N PHE A 263 -11.80 -22.56 -7.81
CA PHE A 263 -12.73 -21.48 -7.46
C PHE A 263 -12.86 -20.57 -8.68
N ILE A 264 -14.09 -20.16 -8.96
CA ILE A 264 -14.45 -19.45 -10.20
C ILE A 264 -15.13 -18.14 -9.82
N SER A 265 -14.76 -17.03 -10.49
CA SER A 265 -15.38 -15.72 -10.23
C SER A 265 -16.80 -15.60 -10.78
N ASN A 266 -17.17 -16.45 -11.74
CA ASN A 266 -18.52 -16.50 -12.32
C ASN A 266 -19.39 -17.55 -11.61
N LYS A 267 -20.41 -17.07 -10.88
CA LYS A 267 -21.37 -17.91 -10.16
C LYS A 267 -22.13 -18.89 -11.05
N GLN A 268 -22.47 -18.49 -12.27
CA GLN A 268 -23.25 -19.34 -13.17
C GLN A 268 -22.42 -20.52 -13.66
N ILE A 269 -21.15 -20.29 -14.00
CA ILE A 269 -20.21 -21.37 -14.35
C ILE A 269 -20.01 -22.31 -13.16
N ALA A 270 -19.89 -21.77 -11.93
CA ALA A 270 -19.76 -22.61 -10.74
C ALA A 270 -21.00 -23.49 -10.50
N LYS A 271 -22.20 -23.06 -10.89
CA LYS A 271 -23.41 -23.89 -10.77
C LYS A 271 -23.31 -25.15 -11.61
N ASP A 272 -22.67 -25.11 -12.77
CA ASP A 272 -22.56 -26.29 -13.65
C ASP A 272 -21.85 -27.45 -12.92
N TYR A 273 -20.89 -27.13 -12.05
CA TYR A 273 -20.17 -28.10 -11.20
C TYR A 273 -20.93 -28.55 -9.94
N SER A 274 -22.13 -27.99 -9.69
CA SER A 274 -23.03 -28.43 -8.63
C SER A 274 -24.08 -29.44 -9.09
N TYR A 275 -24.07 -29.83 -10.37
CA TYR A 275 -24.93 -30.85 -10.94
C TYR A 275 -24.11 -32.07 -11.36
N SER A 276 -24.72 -33.26 -11.33
CA SER A 276 -24.08 -34.46 -11.85
C SER A 276 -24.35 -34.56 -13.35
N GLU A 277 -23.31 -34.81 -14.13
CA GLU A 277 -23.40 -35.06 -15.57
C GLU A 277 -24.11 -36.37 -15.91
N PHE A 278 -24.17 -37.31 -14.96
CA PHE A 278 -24.75 -38.63 -15.14
C PHE A 278 -26.16 -38.75 -14.51
N ASP A 279 -26.52 -37.85 -13.60
CA ASP A 279 -27.79 -37.88 -12.88
C ASP A 279 -28.29 -36.46 -12.58
N SER A 280 -29.24 -35.98 -13.40
CA SER A 280 -29.84 -34.65 -13.24
C SER A 280 -30.63 -34.44 -11.93
N THR A 281 -30.96 -35.52 -11.23
CA THR A 281 -31.65 -35.45 -9.92
C THR A 281 -30.66 -35.17 -8.78
N ARG A 282 -29.38 -35.51 -8.97
CA ARG A 282 -28.34 -35.28 -7.99
C ARG A 282 -27.85 -33.83 -8.08
N LYS A 283 -28.24 -33.04 -7.07
CA LYS A 283 -27.88 -31.63 -6.91
C LYS A 283 -27.04 -31.43 -5.65
N GLY A 284 -25.92 -30.74 -5.81
CA GLY A 284 -25.12 -30.24 -4.70
C GLY A 284 -25.32 -28.74 -4.51
N GLU A 285 -24.23 -28.03 -4.22
CA GLU A 285 -24.25 -26.67 -3.72
C GLU A 285 -23.20 -25.80 -4.42
N VAL A 286 -23.45 -24.49 -4.43
CA VAL A 286 -22.47 -23.48 -4.82
C VAL A 286 -22.08 -22.70 -3.56
N ILE A 287 -20.83 -22.88 -3.16
CA ILE A 287 -20.26 -22.22 -2.00
C ILE A 287 -19.73 -20.86 -2.44
N GLU A 288 -20.28 -19.79 -1.86
CA GLU A 288 -19.80 -18.43 -2.00
C GLU A 288 -18.74 -18.14 -0.93
N THR A 289 -17.53 -17.72 -1.32
CA THR A 289 -16.43 -17.54 -0.37
C THR A 289 -15.45 -16.44 -0.77
N PHE A 290 -14.67 -15.99 0.21
CA PHE A 290 -13.45 -15.21 -0.01
C PHE A 290 -12.24 -16.12 0.15
N LEU A 291 -11.19 -15.89 -0.64
CA LEU A 291 -9.97 -16.68 -0.57
C LEU A 291 -8.82 -15.85 0.01
N SER A 292 -8.07 -16.44 0.95
CA SER A 292 -6.81 -15.89 1.47
C SER A 292 -5.64 -16.55 0.75
N ILE A 293 -5.38 -16.17 -0.50
CA ILE A 293 -4.32 -16.77 -1.32
C ILE A 293 -3.26 -15.73 -1.67
N LYS A 294 -2.04 -15.95 -1.17
CA LYS A 294 -0.87 -15.07 -1.40
C LYS A 294 -0.10 -15.41 -2.68
N HIS A 295 -0.22 -16.65 -3.16
CA HIS A 295 0.47 -17.16 -4.35
C HIS A 295 -0.51 -18.00 -5.21
N PRO A 296 -1.51 -17.36 -5.85
CA PRO A 296 -2.50 -18.10 -6.62
C PRO A 296 -1.88 -18.65 -7.90
N LEU A 297 -2.23 -19.90 -8.23
CA LEU A 297 -2.08 -20.41 -9.58
C LEU A 297 -3.26 -19.89 -10.41
N LEU A 298 -3.02 -18.92 -11.29
CA LEU A 298 -4.05 -18.41 -12.19
C LEU A 298 -4.14 -19.31 -13.42
N VAL A 299 -5.26 -20.01 -13.56
CA VAL A 299 -5.56 -20.87 -14.71
C VAL A 299 -6.52 -20.09 -15.62
N ASP A 300 -5.94 -19.28 -16.50
CA ASP A 300 -6.68 -18.49 -17.51
C ASP A 300 -6.42 -19.02 -18.93
N GLN A 301 -7.01 -18.39 -19.95
CA GLN A 301 -6.75 -18.75 -21.35
C GLN A 301 -5.25 -18.73 -21.72
N LYS A 302 -4.45 -17.86 -21.10
CA LYS A 302 -3.00 -17.80 -21.36
C LYS A 302 -2.28 -19.00 -20.75
N TRP A 303 -2.69 -19.44 -19.57
CA TRP A 303 -2.18 -20.65 -18.93
C TRP A 303 -2.42 -21.89 -19.80
N TYR A 304 -3.66 -22.03 -20.33
CA TYR A 304 -3.99 -23.12 -21.24
C TYR A 304 -3.15 -23.08 -22.52
N LYS A 305 -3.03 -21.91 -23.18
CA LYS A 305 -2.22 -21.76 -24.40
C LYS A 305 -0.74 -22.11 -24.21
N LYS A 306 -0.17 -21.87 -23.02
CA LYS A 306 1.23 -22.18 -22.70
C LYS A 306 1.51 -23.66 -22.42
N ARG A 307 0.48 -24.46 -22.16
CA ARG A 307 0.60 -25.89 -21.81
C ARG A 307 -0.07 -26.82 -22.82
N ALA A 308 -0.67 -26.27 -23.87
CA ALA A 308 -1.30 -27.02 -24.95
C ALA A 308 -0.32 -27.46 -26.05
N TRP A 309 1.00 -27.38 -25.82
CA TRP A 309 2.06 -27.81 -26.72
C TRP A 309 3.24 -28.35 -25.92
#